data_AF-A0A1Q6U3S9-F1
#
_entry.id   AF-A0A1Q6U3S9-F1
#
_cell.length_a   1.000
_cell.length_b   1.000
_cell.length_c   1.000
_cell.angle_alpha   90.00
_cell.angle_beta   90.00
_cell.angle_gamma   90.00
#
_symmetry.space_group_name_H-M   'P 1'
#
loop_
_entity.id
_entity.type
_entity.pdbx_description
1 polymer ?
#
loop_
_entity_poly.entity_id
_entity_poly.type
_entity_poly.pdbx_seq_one_letter_code
_entity_poly.pdbx_strand_id
1 'polypeptide(L)'
;MNSNISFSGIKNMSYNFDKTIDLSDRVTRERWLSVELTGHDLHKFKRALKRSRLDKKDYANPIQKNFLNINTFSIPGEDCIAINNNILEVNDDTLPMFTEIARITRKIFKKEKNDFIVDENYLNSKAFNRALLMDVEVDDLIATKLHMPESVKKGTKNINIVIQRIMERYFAE
;
A
#
# COMPACT_ATOMS: atom_id res chain seq x y z
N MET A 1 33.42 11.66 0.77
CA MET A 1 33.20 10.20 0.95
C MET A 1 31.71 9.96 0.81
N ASN A 2 31.24 9.52 -0.37
CA ASN A 2 29.83 9.22 -0.58
C ASN A 2 29.57 7.79 -0.09
N SER A 3 29.08 7.65 1.13
CA SER A 3 28.46 6.39 1.55
C SER A 3 27.15 6.25 0.76
N ASN A 4 27.23 5.68 -0.44
CA ASN A 4 26.07 5.14 -1.15
C ASN A 4 25.54 3.93 -0.37
N ILE A 5 24.98 4.16 0.81
CA ILE A 5 24.10 3.20 1.45
C ILE A 5 22.86 3.18 0.58
N SER A 6 22.87 2.29 -0.41
CA SER A 6 21.68 1.92 -1.16
C SER A 6 20.69 1.37 -0.15
N PHE A 7 19.73 2.20 0.23
CA PHE A 7 18.58 1.72 0.98
C PHE A 7 17.92 0.62 0.14
N SER A 8 18.02 -0.62 0.60
CA SER A 8 17.33 -1.76 0.01
C SER A 8 16.06 -1.98 0.83
N GLY A 9 14.94 -1.44 0.37
CA GLY A 9 13.74 -1.51 1.18
C GLY A 9 12.53 -0.76 0.69
N ILE A 10 11.70 -0.40 1.67
CA ILE A 10 10.43 0.32 1.54
C ILE A 10 10.63 1.71 2.17
N LYS A 11 10.38 2.77 1.41
CA LYS A 11 10.54 4.18 1.83
C LYS A 11 9.37 5.02 1.32
N ASN A 12 9.35 6.31 1.67
CA ASN A 12 8.35 7.28 1.18
C ASN A 12 6.93 6.77 1.41
N MET A 13 6.67 6.33 2.65
CA MET A 13 5.45 5.65 3.03
C MET A 13 4.41 6.66 3.53
N SER A 14 3.18 6.53 3.06
CA SER A 14 2.05 7.31 3.54
C SER A 14 0.81 6.46 3.70
N TYR A 15 -0.06 6.89 4.60
CA TYR A 15 -1.29 6.18 4.90
C TYR A 15 -2.46 7.14 5.15
N ASN A 16 -3.61 6.83 4.56
CA ASN A 16 -4.88 7.49 4.83
C ASN A 16 -5.94 6.48 5.27
N PHE A 17 -6.85 6.93 6.13
CA PHE A 17 -8.03 6.19 6.54
C PHE A 17 -9.26 7.07 6.39
N ASP A 18 -10.25 6.58 5.66
CA ASP A 18 -11.55 7.21 5.56
C ASP A 18 -12.65 6.26 6.07
N LYS A 19 -13.67 6.85 6.69
CA LYS A 19 -14.86 6.16 7.20
C LYS A 19 -16.09 6.94 6.78
N THR A 20 -16.88 6.35 5.90
CA THR A 20 -18.16 6.90 5.45
C THR A 20 -19.32 6.05 5.96
N ILE A 21 -20.48 6.68 6.14
CA ILE A 21 -21.72 6.03 6.53
C ILE A 21 -22.74 6.40 5.46
N ASP A 22 -23.36 5.39 4.82
CA ASP A 22 -24.39 5.62 3.82
C ASP A 22 -25.78 5.84 4.46
N LEU A 23 -26.79 6.13 3.62
CA LEU A 23 -28.18 6.35 4.06
C LEU A 23 -28.83 5.10 4.69
N SER A 24 -28.19 3.92 4.58
CA SER A 24 -28.64 2.66 5.17
C SER A 24 -27.82 2.27 6.42
N ASP A 25 -27.14 3.25 7.05
CA ASP A 25 -26.24 3.07 8.20
C ASP A 25 -25.10 2.06 7.94
N ARG A 26 -24.78 1.77 6.67
CA ARG A 26 -23.66 0.88 6.34
C ARG A 26 -22.37 1.67 6.45
N VAL A 27 -21.49 1.16 7.28
CA VAL A 27 -20.16 1.74 7.49
C VAL A 27 -19.20 1.19 6.45
N THR A 28 -18.71 2.08 5.59
CA THR A 28 -17.60 1.78 4.68
C THR A 28 -16.30 2.25 5.32
N ARG A 29 -15.29 1.38 5.31
CA ARG A 29 -13.94 1.69 5.79
C ARG A 29 -12.96 1.57 4.64
N GLU A 30 -12.37 2.68 4.27
CA GLU A 30 -11.41 2.76 3.19
C GLU A 30 -10.03 3.07 3.73
N ARG A 31 -9.01 2.34 3.25
CA ARG A 31 -7.63 2.52 3.69
C ARG A 31 -6.75 2.60 2.48
N TRP A 32 -5.88 3.60 2.49
CA TRP A 32 -4.91 3.84 1.44
C TRP A 32 -3.52 3.73 2.05
N LEU A 33 -2.65 2.95 1.42
CA LEU A 33 -1.24 2.88 1.73
C LEU A 33 -0.47 3.11 0.45
N SER A 34 0.46 4.05 0.44
CA SER A 34 1.40 4.25 -0.66
C SER A 34 2.82 4.06 -0.16
N VAL A 35 3.62 3.31 -0.92
CA VAL A 35 5.02 3.06 -0.60
C VAL A 35 5.89 3.06 -1.86
N GLU A 36 7.12 3.55 -1.74
CA GLU A 36 8.14 3.34 -2.77
C GLU A 36 8.92 2.06 -2.48
N LEU A 37 8.95 1.15 -3.46
CA LEU A 37 9.71 -0.09 -3.39
C LEU A 37 11.07 0.07 -4.06
N THR A 38 12.13 -0.37 -3.38
CA THR A 38 13.50 -0.38 -3.90
C THR A 38 14.17 -1.74 -3.68
N GLY A 39 15.28 -1.98 -4.39
CA GLY A 39 16.12 -3.16 -4.21
C GLY A 39 15.32 -4.47 -4.16
N HIS A 40 15.58 -5.28 -3.14
CA HIS A 40 14.98 -6.62 -2.99
C HIS A 40 13.45 -6.63 -2.94
N ASP A 41 12.83 -5.65 -2.27
CA ASP A 41 11.36 -5.59 -2.16
C ASP A 41 10.72 -5.29 -3.52
N LEU A 42 11.34 -4.42 -4.33
CA LEU A 42 10.89 -4.16 -5.70
C LEU A 42 11.01 -5.41 -6.60
N HIS A 43 12.09 -6.17 -6.46
CA HIS A 43 12.29 -7.40 -7.22
C HIS A 43 11.25 -8.46 -6.84
N LYS A 44 10.97 -8.64 -5.55
CA LYS A 44 9.94 -9.58 -5.07
C LYS A 44 8.55 -9.18 -5.54
N PHE A 45 8.19 -7.90 -5.47
CA PHE A 45 6.92 -7.39 -5.98
C PHE A 45 6.75 -7.67 -7.48
N LYS A 46 7.75 -7.34 -8.29
CA LYS A 46 7.72 -7.63 -9.74
C LYS A 46 7.61 -9.14 -10.04
N ARG A 47 8.25 -9.99 -9.23
CA ARG A 47 8.15 -11.44 -9.35
C ARG A 47 6.75 -11.94 -8.97
N ALA A 48 6.12 -11.37 -7.95
CA ALA A 48 4.75 -11.68 -7.57
C ALA A 48 3.77 -11.30 -8.68
N LEU A 49 3.89 -10.09 -9.26
CA LEU A 49 3.08 -9.67 -10.42
C LEU A 49 3.15 -10.70 -11.55
N LYS A 50 4.37 -11.08 -11.95
CA LYS A 50 4.59 -12.07 -13.01
C LYS A 50 3.98 -13.43 -12.68
N ARG A 51 4.12 -13.89 -11.43
CA ARG A 51 3.58 -15.18 -10.99
C ARG A 51 2.07 -15.19 -10.93
N SER A 52 1.48 -14.02 -10.68
CA SER A 52 0.03 -13.84 -10.66
C SER A 52 -0.60 -13.54 -12.00
N ARG A 53 0.18 -13.66 -13.10
CA ARG A 53 -0.30 -13.42 -14.47
C ARG A 53 -0.94 -12.03 -14.64
N LEU A 54 -0.58 -11.07 -13.79
CA LEU A 54 -1.07 -9.70 -13.85
C LEU A 54 -0.23 -8.90 -14.85
N ASP A 55 -0.88 -8.15 -15.74
CA ASP A 55 -0.15 -7.29 -16.67
C ASP A 55 0.50 -6.14 -15.88
N LYS A 56 1.82 -6.03 -16.01
CA LYS A 56 2.59 -4.97 -15.37
C LYS A 56 2.10 -3.57 -15.77
N LYS A 57 1.55 -3.39 -16.98
CA LYS A 57 1.06 -2.10 -17.46
C LYS A 57 -0.16 -1.64 -16.67
N ASP A 58 -1.10 -2.54 -16.43
CA ASP A 58 -2.34 -2.24 -15.71
C ASP A 58 -2.00 -1.90 -14.25
N TYR A 59 -1.09 -2.66 -13.66
CA TYR A 59 -0.69 -2.51 -12.26
C TYR A 59 0.49 -1.53 -12.04
N ALA A 60 0.80 -0.68 -13.02
CA ALA A 60 1.79 0.38 -12.86
C ALA A 60 1.20 1.59 -12.12
N ASN A 61 1.94 2.16 -11.18
CA ASN A 61 1.53 3.42 -10.57
C ASN A 61 1.62 4.57 -11.60
N PRO A 62 0.56 5.40 -11.74
CA PRO A 62 0.51 6.44 -12.77
C PRO A 62 1.34 7.69 -12.43
N ILE A 63 1.68 7.91 -11.16
CA ILE A 63 2.38 9.11 -10.68
C ILE A 63 3.90 8.89 -10.68
N GLN A 64 4.36 7.78 -10.12
CA GLN A 64 5.78 7.51 -9.95
C GLN A 64 6.13 6.04 -10.10
N LYS A 65 7.21 5.78 -10.83
CA LYS A 65 7.74 4.43 -11.02
C LYS A 65 8.12 3.81 -9.66
N ASN A 66 7.89 2.50 -9.55
CA ASN A 66 8.18 1.68 -8.36
C ASN A 66 7.31 1.99 -7.13
N PHE A 67 6.32 2.88 -7.24
CA PHE A 67 5.32 3.03 -6.21
C PHE A 67 4.31 1.87 -6.25
N LEU A 68 3.92 1.47 -5.05
CA LEU A 68 2.83 0.54 -4.81
C LEU A 68 1.81 1.25 -3.91
N ASN A 69 0.62 1.44 -4.46
CA ASN A 69 -0.56 1.78 -3.70
C ASN A 69 -1.32 0.50 -3.38
N ILE A 70 -1.71 0.36 -2.12
CA ILE A 70 -2.60 -0.68 -1.63
C ILE A 70 -3.83 0.00 -1.05
N ASN A 71 -4.98 -0.38 -1.58
CA ASN A 71 -6.27 0.13 -1.19
C ASN A 71 -7.08 -1.02 -0.63
N THR A 72 -7.72 -0.82 0.52
CA THR A 72 -8.71 -1.78 1.02
C THR A 72 -10.04 -1.10 1.22
N PHE A 73 -11.09 -1.76 0.78
CA PHE A 73 -12.48 -1.38 1.00
C PHE A 73 -13.13 -2.45 1.86
N SER A 74 -13.67 -2.06 3.01
CA SER A 74 -14.44 -2.96 3.87
C SER A 74 -15.85 -2.42 4.04
N ILE A 75 -16.84 -3.21 3.64
CA ILE A 75 -18.26 -3.01 3.96
C ILE A 75 -18.75 -4.23 4.77
N PRO A 76 -19.93 -4.18 5.41
CA PRO A 76 -20.45 -5.35 6.11
C PRO A 76 -20.53 -6.57 5.19
N GLY A 77 -19.82 -7.65 5.53
CA GLY A 77 -19.81 -8.91 4.79
C GLY A 77 -18.76 -9.01 3.67
N GLU A 78 -18.15 -7.91 3.24
CA GLU A 78 -17.28 -7.89 2.05
C GLU A 78 -16.01 -7.07 2.31
N ASP A 79 -14.88 -7.64 1.88
CA ASP A 79 -13.60 -6.93 1.87
C ASP A 79 -13.00 -7.06 0.48
N CYS A 80 -12.54 -5.95 -0.08
CA CYS A 80 -11.86 -5.89 -1.36
C CYS A 80 -10.48 -5.24 -1.18
N ILE A 81 -9.54 -5.64 -2.03
CA ILE A 81 -8.23 -5.01 -2.14
C ILE A 81 -7.97 -4.61 -3.58
N ALA A 82 -7.43 -3.41 -3.76
CA ALA A 82 -6.91 -2.94 -5.03
C ALA A 82 -5.44 -2.56 -4.88
N ILE A 83 -4.66 -2.74 -5.94
CA ILE A 83 -3.28 -2.29 -6.03
C ILE A 83 -3.08 -1.40 -7.25
N ASN A 84 -2.50 -0.21 -7.05
CA ASN A 84 -2.35 0.80 -8.10
C ASN A 84 -3.66 0.99 -8.92
N ASN A 85 -4.79 1.23 -8.23
CA ASN A 85 -6.13 1.41 -8.80
C ASN A 85 -6.76 0.20 -9.51
N ASN A 86 -6.16 -0.99 -9.44
CA ASN A 86 -6.75 -2.20 -10.03
C ASN A 86 -7.19 -3.17 -8.94
N ILE A 87 -8.45 -3.60 -9.00
CA ILE A 87 -9.00 -4.60 -8.08
C ILE A 87 -8.21 -5.90 -8.26
N LEU A 88 -7.72 -6.44 -7.14
CA LEU A 88 -7.03 -7.71 -7.10
C LEU A 88 -8.03 -8.77 -6.63
N GLU A 89 -8.65 -9.44 -7.60
CA GLU A 89 -9.56 -10.56 -7.33
C GLU A 89 -8.81 -11.72 -6.68
N VAL A 90 -9.45 -12.41 -5.73
CA VAL A 90 -8.87 -13.57 -5.05
C VAL A 90 -9.14 -14.85 -5.83
N ASN A 91 -8.07 -15.53 -6.25
CA ASN A 91 -8.08 -16.82 -6.90
C ASN A 91 -6.66 -17.45 -6.85
N ASP A 92 -6.51 -18.68 -7.32
CA ASP A 92 -5.24 -19.42 -7.30
C ASP A 92 -4.10 -18.69 -8.03
N ASP A 93 -4.41 -18.03 -9.15
CA ASP A 93 -3.42 -17.26 -9.91
C ASP A 93 -2.96 -16.05 -9.09
N THR A 94 -3.83 -15.36 -8.34
CA THR A 94 -3.46 -14.15 -7.59
C THR A 94 -2.85 -14.38 -6.21
N LEU A 95 -2.86 -15.61 -5.69
CA LEU A 95 -2.26 -15.96 -4.37
C LEU A 95 -0.80 -15.46 -4.17
N PRO A 96 0.11 -15.54 -5.17
CA PRO A 96 1.46 -14.98 -5.04
C PRO A 96 1.45 -13.46 -4.75
N MET A 97 0.50 -12.72 -5.31
CA MET A 97 0.34 -11.29 -5.06
C MET A 97 -0.15 -11.03 -3.64
N PHE A 98 -1.20 -11.73 -3.19
CA PHE A 98 -1.67 -11.62 -1.81
C PHE A 98 -0.59 -11.93 -0.78
N THR A 99 0.21 -12.98 -1.03
CA THR A 99 1.37 -13.33 -0.20
C THR A 99 2.37 -12.19 -0.12
N GLU A 100 2.68 -11.56 -1.25
CA GLU A 100 3.66 -10.48 -1.32
C GLU A 100 3.16 -9.19 -0.66
N ILE A 101 1.89 -8.82 -0.86
CA ILE A 101 1.27 -7.67 -0.19
C ILE A 101 1.21 -7.91 1.33
N ALA A 102 0.85 -9.12 1.78
CA ALA A 102 0.88 -9.51 3.19
C ALA A 102 2.29 -9.39 3.78
N ARG A 103 3.31 -9.79 3.03
CA ARG A 103 4.72 -9.66 3.41
C ARG A 103 5.16 -8.20 3.53
N ILE A 104 4.83 -7.37 2.54
CA ILE A 104 5.16 -5.94 2.50
C ILE A 104 4.51 -5.22 3.69
N THR A 105 3.20 -5.40 3.86
CA THR A 105 2.46 -4.79 4.96
C THR A 105 2.98 -5.24 6.33
N ARG A 106 3.27 -6.54 6.50
CA ARG A 106 3.91 -7.07 7.72
C ARG A 106 5.29 -6.48 8.00
N LYS A 107 6.10 -6.27 6.97
CA LYS A 107 7.42 -5.64 7.10
C LYS A 107 7.30 -4.19 7.59
N ILE A 108 6.31 -3.44 7.10
CA ILE A 108 6.09 -2.03 7.46
C ILE A 108 5.60 -1.88 8.90
N PHE A 109 4.55 -2.61 9.33
CA PHE A 109 4.02 -2.38 10.67
C PHE A 109 4.94 -2.90 11.79
N LYS A 110 5.88 -3.81 11.46
CA LYS A 110 6.94 -4.28 12.37
C LYS A 110 8.21 -3.43 12.36
N LYS A 111 8.31 -2.43 11.49
CA LYS A 111 9.49 -1.56 11.38
C LYS A 111 9.62 -0.69 12.63
N GLU A 112 10.84 -0.45 13.11
CA GLU A 112 11.05 0.53 14.17
C GLU A 112 10.84 1.95 13.64
N LYS A 113 10.42 2.89 14.52
CA LYS A 113 10.07 4.26 14.10
C LYS A 113 11.25 4.95 13.39
N ASN A 114 12.46 4.75 13.90
CA ASN A 114 13.68 5.35 13.37
C ASN A 114 14.09 4.80 12.00
N ASP A 115 13.49 3.68 11.56
CA ASP A 115 13.79 3.11 10.26
C ASP A 115 12.79 3.58 9.17
N PHE A 116 11.85 4.46 9.50
CA PHE A 116 10.98 5.10 8.50
C PHE A 116 11.78 6.16 7.75
N ILE A 117 11.96 5.93 6.46
CA ILE A 117 12.76 6.80 5.60
C ILE A 117 11.84 7.55 4.65
N VAL A 118 12.01 8.86 4.64
CA VAL A 118 11.38 9.78 3.70
C VAL A 118 12.50 10.58 3.06
N ASP A 119 12.66 10.45 1.74
CA ASP A 119 13.74 11.13 1.02
C ASP A 119 13.41 12.61 0.83
N GLU A 120 14.42 13.48 0.93
CA GLU A 120 14.26 14.91 0.64
C GLU A 120 13.78 15.18 -0.80
N ASN A 121 14.29 14.43 -1.77
CA ASN A 121 13.84 14.52 -3.16
C ASN A 121 12.35 14.16 -3.31
N TYR A 122 11.86 13.24 -2.48
CA TYR A 122 10.46 12.87 -2.47
C TYR A 122 9.61 13.98 -1.85
N LEU A 123 10.03 14.56 -0.72
CA LEU A 123 9.34 15.70 -0.08
C LEU A 123 9.15 16.89 -1.03
N ASN A 124 10.14 17.15 -1.90
CA ASN A 124 10.08 18.23 -2.88
C ASN A 124 9.41 17.84 -4.21
N SER A 125 8.83 16.64 -4.31
CA SER A 125 8.20 16.13 -5.53
C SER A 125 6.67 16.20 -5.46
N LYS A 126 6.02 16.19 -6.63
CA LYS A 126 4.56 16.03 -6.75
C LYS A 126 4.05 14.70 -6.18
N ALA A 127 4.92 13.71 -5.94
CA ALA A 127 4.49 12.46 -5.34
C ALA A 127 4.17 12.63 -3.85
N PHE A 128 4.81 13.56 -3.15
CA PHE A 128 4.58 13.80 -1.72
C PHE A 128 3.10 14.11 -1.41
N ASN A 129 2.47 14.91 -2.26
CA ASN A 129 1.11 15.38 -2.05
C ASN A 129 0.05 14.66 -2.91
N ARG A 130 0.44 13.78 -3.84
CA ARG A 130 -0.50 13.11 -4.78
C ARG A 130 -0.40 11.59 -4.86
N ALA A 131 0.74 10.99 -4.48
CA ALA A 131 0.94 9.55 -4.69
C ALA A 131 -0.04 8.70 -3.89
N LEU A 132 -0.38 9.10 -2.66
CA LEU A 132 -1.25 8.32 -1.78
C LEU A 132 -2.65 8.12 -2.35
N LEU A 133 -3.28 9.21 -2.78
CA LEU A 133 -4.66 9.24 -3.27
C LEU A 133 -4.73 9.21 -4.80
N MET A 134 -3.65 8.73 -5.44
CA MET A 134 -3.58 8.44 -6.87
C MET A 134 -4.12 9.57 -7.76
N ASP A 135 -3.46 10.73 -7.64
CA ASP A 135 -3.65 11.97 -8.41
C ASP A 135 -4.46 13.08 -7.71
N VAL A 136 -5.17 12.76 -6.62
CA VAL A 136 -5.78 13.78 -5.75
C VAL A 136 -4.71 14.48 -4.94
N GLU A 137 -4.60 15.80 -5.11
CA GLU A 137 -3.64 16.65 -4.40
C GLU A 137 -4.20 17.08 -3.03
N VAL A 138 -3.35 17.00 -2.01
CA VAL A 138 -3.62 17.53 -0.66
C VAL A 138 -2.58 18.60 -0.30
N ASP A 139 -2.87 19.47 0.66
CA ASP A 139 -1.89 20.43 1.13
C ASP A 139 -0.74 19.77 1.93
N ASP A 140 0.38 20.49 2.07
CA ASP A 140 1.59 19.98 2.72
C ASP A 140 1.39 19.62 4.20
N LEU A 141 0.48 20.29 4.90
CA LEU A 141 0.20 20.00 6.30
C LEU A 141 -0.54 18.67 6.44
N ILE A 142 -1.53 18.42 5.56
CA ILE A 142 -2.20 17.12 5.46
C ILE A 142 -1.19 16.05 5.03
N ALA A 143 -0.43 16.29 3.96
CA ALA A 143 0.58 15.37 3.47
C ALA A 143 1.55 14.94 4.58
N THR A 144 2.07 15.89 5.35
CA THR A 144 2.98 15.61 6.48
C THR A 144 2.37 14.64 7.49
N LYS A 145 1.10 14.83 7.87
CA LYS A 145 0.39 13.95 8.81
C LYS A 145 0.23 12.52 8.28
N LEU A 146 -0.03 12.38 6.98
CA LEU A 146 -0.20 11.09 6.31
C LEU A 146 1.10 10.27 6.26
N HIS A 147 2.27 10.93 6.33
CA HIS A 147 3.59 10.28 6.34
C HIS A 147 4.11 9.95 7.75
N MET A 148 3.37 10.28 8.82
CA MET A 148 3.82 10.01 10.18
C MET A 148 3.94 8.50 10.45
N PRO A 149 5.07 8.01 11.00
CA PRO A 149 5.30 6.58 11.24
C PRO A 149 4.18 5.88 12.01
N GLU A 150 3.60 6.52 13.03
CA GLU A 150 2.50 5.95 13.81
C GLU A 150 1.26 5.65 12.95
N SER A 151 0.87 6.61 12.13
CA SER A 151 -0.26 6.49 11.20
C SER A 151 -0.01 5.34 10.23
N VAL A 152 1.18 5.29 9.63
CA VAL A 152 1.57 4.25 8.67
C VAL A 152 1.61 2.87 9.33
N LYS A 153 2.20 2.72 10.53
CA LYS A 153 2.26 1.44 11.24
C LYS A 153 0.87 0.91 11.59
N LYS A 154 0.04 1.74 12.23
CA LYS A 154 -1.33 1.38 12.62
C LYS A 154 -2.18 1.04 11.39
N GLY A 155 -2.10 1.87 10.37
CA GLY A 155 -2.84 1.70 9.12
C GLY A 155 -2.46 0.43 8.38
N THR A 156 -1.16 0.18 8.24
CA THR A 156 -0.66 -1.00 7.53
C THR A 156 -0.96 -2.31 8.28
N LYS A 157 -0.98 -2.29 9.63
CA LYS A 157 -1.46 -3.43 10.42
C LYS A 157 -2.92 -3.75 10.11
N ASN A 158 -3.77 -2.73 9.98
CA ASN A 158 -5.19 -2.93 9.64
C ASN A 158 -5.38 -3.47 8.22
N ILE A 159 -4.60 -3.00 7.25
CA ILE A 159 -4.59 -3.57 5.89
C ILE A 159 -4.18 -5.04 5.92
N ASN A 160 -3.15 -5.40 6.70
CA ASN A 160 -2.73 -6.80 6.84
C ASN A 160 -3.84 -7.70 7.41
N ILE A 161 -4.62 -7.19 8.37
CA ILE A 161 -5.80 -7.90 8.91
C ILE A 161 -6.87 -8.09 7.84
N VAL A 162 -7.13 -7.08 7.00
CA VAL A 162 -8.08 -7.21 5.88
C VAL A 162 -7.63 -8.32 4.92
N ILE A 163 -6.33 -8.35 4.57
CA ILE A 163 -5.76 -9.40 3.72
C ILE A 163 -5.96 -10.79 4.35
N GLN A 164 -5.73 -10.92 5.66
CA GLN A 164 -5.97 -12.18 6.38
C GLN A 164 -7.42 -12.63 6.26
N ARG A 165 -8.39 -11.74 6.49
CA ARG A 165 -9.82 -12.09 6.36
C ARG A 165 -10.20 -12.53 4.94
N ILE A 166 -9.66 -11.86 3.92
CA ILE A 166 -9.90 -12.25 2.52
C ILE A 166 -9.38 -13.68 2.28
N MET A 167 -8.16 -13.99 2.74
CA MET A 167 -7.57 -15.33 2.60
C MET A 167 -8.30 -16.38 3.42
N GLU A 168 -8.71 -16.07 4.65
CA GLU A 168 -9.47 -16.99 5.52
C GLU A 168 -10.79 -17.40 4.87
N ARG A 169 -11.51 -16.46 4.23
CA ARG A 169 -12.72 -16.78 3.47
C ARG A 169 -12.41 -17.65 2.26
N TYR A 170 -11.41 -17.27 1.46
CA TYR A 170 -11.03 -18.02 0.26
C TYR A 170 -10.68 -19.48 0.53
N PHE A 171 -9.99 -19.77 1.65
CA PHE A 171 -9.61 -21.14 2.01
C PHE A 171 -10.67 -21.90 2.82
N ALA A 172 -11.76 -21.24 3.22
CA ALA A 172 -12.88 -21.89 3.91
C ALA A 172 -13.98 -22.38 2.94
N GLU A 173 -13.94 -21.89 1.68
CA GLU A 173 -14.76 -22.34 0.55
C GLU A 173 -14.18 -23.61 -0.09
#